data_AF-A0A6A4T773-F1
#
_entry.id   AF-A0A6A4T773-F1
#
_cell.length_a   1.000
_cell.length_b   1.000
_cell.length_c   1.000
_cell.angle_alpha   90.00
_cell.angle_beta   90.00
_cell.angle_gamma   90.00
#
_symmetry.space_group_name_H-M   'P 1'
#
loop_
_entity.id
_entity.type
_entity.pdbx_description
1 polymer ?
#
loop_
_entity_poly.entity_id
_entity_poly.type
_entity_poly.pdbx_seq_one_letter_code
_entity_poly.pdbx_strand_id
1 'polypeptide(L)'
;MMTLSRCHADRLLPPTDLSYKWLDLLTVNVSWSWQRPIDLPEKCEIQYELRLVEKEERKEGHRCPKRTFLKNVADSCLTKQSNSDHWTYSIHTLGHNCDGWNSSTNVTITVKCPEGRADLVKNFKCVLEPSGMNCSWIPVHPSHELKLSHRVCGSSEKLRKSFKECDRPYSTGMRNGCYLNVTVGENNICIVANSKIGWSIIEPLLVIPSSKLSIREDNHHLNLTWMPPEVGKYCSWKYNFCYTQCNGPEQCLLSSSTHRMPYDENCLYKFRSRVLNGTHCPGMNSDWSEFVSYGVNKPPDGTLTVAVIVIPIILCVCVILSCYCFRRHSDIICPNTPDPSAIFKEMVMNGNKEHKTTAESLYTPVPEVVEPCKITLVSATSALQQNF
;
A
#
# COMPACT_ATOMS: atom_id res chain seq x y z
N MET A 1 -55.20 24.75 59.23
CA MET A 1 -53.82 25.02 58.77
C MET A 1 -53.58 24.12 57.57
N MET A 2 -53.76 24.65 56.34
CA MET A 2 -53.60 23.87 55.11
C MET A 2 -52.11 23.54 54.92
N THR A 3 -51.77 22.26 54.95
CA THR A 3 -50.48 21.74 54.49
C THR A 3 -50.43 21.88 52.98
N LEU A 4 -49.70 22.89 52.48
CA LEU A 4 -49.28 22.92 51.09
C LEU A 4 -48.31 21.76 50.88
N SER A 5 -48.78 20.72 50.18
CA SER A 5 -47.93 19.66 49.65
C SER A 5 -46.91 20.29 48.70
N ARG A 6 -45.64 20.37 49.11
CA ARG A 6 -44.52 20.70 48.23
C ARG A 6 -44.36 19.54 47.26
N CYS A 7 -44.76 19.73 46.00
CA CYS A 7 -44.26 18.92 44.90
C CYS A 7 -42.77 19.22 44.77
N HIS A 8 -41.91 18.50 45.49
CA HIS A 8 -40.49 18.51 45.24
C HIS A 8 -40.29 17.99 43.82
N ALA A 9 -39.96 18.87 42.89
CA ALA A 9 -39.49 18.45 41.60
C ALA A 9 -38.10 17.83 41.81
N ASP A 10 -38.03 16.50 41.94
CA ASP A 10 -36.75 15.78 42.06
C ASP A 10 -35.91 15.84 40.77
N ARG A 11 -36.31 16.68 39.81
CA ARG A 11 -35.79 16.74 38.45
C ARG A 11 -35.77 18.17 37.94
N LEU A 12 -34.65 18.56 37.33
CA LEU A 12 -34.49 19.85 36.68
C LEU A 12 -35.46 20.00 35.49
N LEU A 13 -35.89 21.24 35.25
CA LEU A 13 -36.72 21.57 34.09
C LEU A 13 -35.91 21.41 32.80
N PRO A 14 -36.47 20.79 31.75
CA PRO A 14 -35.81 20.71 30.45
C PRO A 14 -35.70 22.10 29.81
N PRO A 15 -34.75 22.29 28.87
CA PRO A 15 -34.72 23.45 28.00
C PRO A 15 -36.03 23.61 27.22
N THR A 16 -36.43 24.85 26.98
CA THR A 16 -37.65 25.25 26.26
C THR A 16 -37.29 26.15 25.08
N ASP A 17 -38.25 26.44 24.20
CA ASP A 17 -38.08 27.34 23.05
C ASP A 17 -36.83 27.04 22.20
N LEU A 18 -36.58 25.76 21.92
CA LEU A 18 -35.44 25.36 21.12
C LEU A 18 -35.57 25.94 19.71
N SER A 19 -34.53 26.64 19.26
CA SER A 19 -34.46 27.22 17.93
C SER A 19 -33.06 27.05 17.35
N TYR A 20 -32.93 27.14 16.03
CA TYR A 20 -31.62 27.16 15.39
C TYR A 20 -31.54 28.24 14.31
N LYS A 21 -30.31 28.71 14.07
CA LYS A 21 -29.99 29.65 13.00
C LYS A 21 -28.66 29.28 12.37
N TRP A 22 -28.65 29.17 11.05
CA TRP A 22 -27.40 29.03 10.29
C TRP A 22 -26.61 30.33 10.35
N LEU A 23 -25.36 30.22 10.80
CA LEU A 23 -24.43 31.34 10.88
C LEU A 23 -23.58 31.47 9.61
N ASP A 24 -23.34 30.34 8.94
CA ASP A 24 -22.71 30.19 7.63
C ASP A 24 -23.10 28.83 7.04
N LEU A 25 -22.56 28.44 5.88
CA LEU A 25 -22.89 27.17 5.20
C LEU A 25 -22.51 25.90 5.99
N LEU A 26 -21.64 26.01 7.00
CA LEU A 26 -21.05 24.91 7.75
C LEU A 26 -21.37 24.97 9.24
N THR A 27 -21.78 26.12 9.77
CA THR A 27 -22.00 26.33 11.21
C THR A 27 -23.44 26.68 11.51
N VAL A 28 -24.06 25.89 12.39
CA VAL A 28 -25.37 26.18 12.97
C VAL A 28 -25.21 26.64 14.42
N ASN A 29 -26.00 27.63 14.82
CA ASN A 29 -26.18 28.00 16.21
C ASN A 29 -27.53 27.46 16.68
N VAL A 30 -27.49 26.58 17.69
CA VAL A 30 -28.68 26.07 18.38
C VAL A 30 -28.82 26.84 19.68
N SER A 31 -30.01 27.37 19.97
CA SER A 31 -30.32 28.14 21.17
C SER A 31 -31.59 27.65 21.84
N TRP A 32 -31.71 27.89 23.13
CA TRP A 32 -32.86 27.50 23.94
C TRP A 32 -33.10 28.49 25.08
N SER A 33 -34.31 28.47 25.61
CA SER A 33 -34.70 29.13 26.85
C SER A 33 -34.57 28.17 28.02
N TRP A 34 -34.33 28.74 29.20
CA TRP A 34 -34.44 28.02 30.46
C TRP A 34 -34.72 29.02 31.59
N GLN A 35 -35.73 28.72 32.39
CA GLN A 35 -36.14 29.53 33.52
C GLN A 35 -35.80 28.81 34.82
N ARG A 36 -35.21 29.55 35.75
CA ARG A 36 -34.80 29.00 37.04
C ARG A 36 -36.03 28.79 37.93
N PRO A 37 -36.28 27.57 38.44
CA PRO A 37 -37.31 27.34 39.45
C PRO A 37 -37.01 28.13 40.73
N ILE A 38 -38.06 28.61 41.40
CA ILE A 38 -37.96 29.36 42.66
C ILE A 38 -37.30 28.51 43.76
N ASP A 39 -37.57 27.21 43.75
CA ASP A 39 -37.10 26.27 44.78
C ASP A 39 -35.68 25.74 44.53
N LEU A 40 -34.97 26.23 43.49
CA LEU A 40 -33.65 25.73 43.14
C LEU A 40 -32.54 26.45 43.95
N PRO A 41 -31.74 25.73 44.77
CA PRO A 41 -30.76 26.33 45.69
C PRO A 41 -29.77 27.25 44.99
N GLU A 42 -29.48 28.45 45.50
CA GLU A 42 -28.61 29.44 44.82
C GLU A 42 -27.26 28.91 44.36
N LYS A 43 -26.65 28.00 45.15
CA LYS A 43 -25.39 27.31 44.82
C LYS A 43 -25.44 26.36 43.61
N CYS A 44 -26.65 26.04 43.12
CA CYS A 44 -26.85 25.12 42.01
C CYS A 44 -26.63 25.84 40.68
N GLU A 45 -25.59 25.42 39.97
CA GLU A 45 -25.25 25.88 38.63
C GLU A 45 -25.83 24.95 37.57
N ILE A 46 -26.34 25.53 36.49
CA ILE A 46 -26.98 24.75 35.41
C ILE A 46 -26.04 24.65 34.22
N GLN A 47 -25.77 23.41 33.84
CA GLN A 47 -25.04 23.06 32.64
C GLN A 47 -26.00 22.38 31.66
N TYR A 48 -25.74 22.52 30.36
CA TYR A 48 -26.51 21.88 29.30
C TYR A 48 -25.60 20.90 28.57
N GLU A 49 -26.12 19.70 28.29
CA GLU A 49 -25.42 18.70 27.53
C GLU A 49 -26.14 18.42 26.20
N LEU A 50 -25.42 18.65 25.10
CA LEU A 50 -25.88 18.49 23.73
C LEU A 50 -25.26 17.21 23.14
N ARG A 51 -26.12 16.30 22.66
CA ARG A 51 -25.74 15.05 21.98
C ARG A 51 -26.35 14.99 20.59
N LEU A 52 -25.59 14.49 19.62
CA LEU A 52 -26.15 14.14 18.31
C LEU A 52 -26.87 12.79 18.45
N VAL A 53 -28.12 12.72 18.00
CA VAL A 53 -28.87 11.47 17.95
C VAL A 53 -28.48 10.75 16.66
N GLU A 54 -27.55 9.81 16.74
CA GLU A 54 -27.18 8.97 15.61
C GLU A 54 -28.26 7.89 15.40
N LYS A 55 -28.66 7.65 14.14
CA LYS A 55 -29.47 6.47 13.82
C LYS A 55 -28.57 5.25 14.04
N GLU A 56 -29.02 4.34 14.91
CA GLU A 56 -28.32 3.11 15.30
C GLU A 56 -27.92 2.30 14.08
N GLU A 57 -26.70 2.47 13.56
CA GLU A 57 -26.16 1.47 12.63
C GLU A 57 -24.64 1.40 12.52
N ARG A 58 -23.84 2.27 13.16
CA ARG A 58 -22.37 2.11 13.10
C ARG A 58 -21.67 2.38 14.42
N LYS A 59 -20.90 1.38 14.85
CA LYS A 59 -19.85 1.51 15.84
C LYS A 59 -18.76 2.47 15.32
N GLU A 60 -18.15 3.15 16.29
CA GLU A 60 -16.88 3.88 16.22
C GLU A 60 -16.87 5.32 15.70
N GLY A 61 -17.15 6.19 16.66
CA GLY A 61 -16.69 7.58 16.69
C GLY A 61 -17.51 8.36 17.69
N HIS A 62 -17.41 8.04 19.00
CA HIS A 62 -18.14 8.79 20.04
C HIS A 62 -17.84 10.28 19.88
N ARG A 63 -18.76 11.03 19.27
CA ARG A 63 -18.69 12.49 19.31
C ARG A 63 -18.96 12.86 20.76
N CYS A 64 -17.93 13.29 21.47
CA CYS A 64 -18.05 13.63 22.88
C CYS A 64 -19.22 14.60 23.06
N PRO A 65 -20.09 14.37 24.07
CA PRO A 65 -21.18 15.29 24.35
C PRO A 65 -20.62 16.69 24.60
N LYS A 66 -21.23 17.71 23.99
CA LYS A 66 -20.83 19.09 24.22
C LYS A 66 -21.54 19.61 25.46
N ARG A 67 -20.77 20.04 26.45
CA ARG A 67 -21.28 20.66 27.67
C ARG A 67 -21.04 22.15 27.64
N THR A 68 -22.03 22.93 28.04
CA THR A 68 -21.96 24.39 28.10
C THR A 68 -22.79 24.93 29.24
N PHE A 69 -22.41 26.08 29.80
CA PHE A 69 -23.25 26.85 30.72
C PHE A 69 -24.10 27.90 29.97
N LEU A 70 -23.80 28.13 28.70
CA LEU A 70 -24.53 29.06 27.84
C LEU A 70 -25.82 28.42 27.34
N LYS A 71 -26.80 29.28 27.03
CA LYS A 71 -28.10 28.90 26.45
C LYS A 71 -28.05 28.72 24.93
N ASN A 72 -26.85 28.65 24.37
CA ASN A 72 -26.62 28.41 22.95
C ASN A 72 -25.30 27.66 22.72
N VAL A 73 -25.23 26.96 21.60
CA VAL A 73 -24.02 26.29 21.11
C VAL A 73 -23.93 26.48 19.61
N ALA A 74 -22.77 26.95 19.16
CA ALA A 74 -22.38 26.90 17.77
C ALA A 74 -21.67 25.58 17.49
N ASP A 75 -22.22 24.79 16.57
CA ASP A 75 -21.63 23.54 16.11
C ASP A 75 -21.35 23.60 14.61
N SER A 76 -20.20 23.06 14.22
CA SER A 76 -19.91 22.82 12.82
C SER A 76 -20.66 21.55 12.41
N CYS A 77 -21.62 21.66 11.50
CA CYS A 77 -22.34 20.54 10.88
C CYS A 77 -21.47 19.82 9.85
N LEU A 78 -20.22 19.55 10.22
CA LEU A 78 -19.27 18.74 9.49
C LEU A 78 -19.12 17.43 10.23
N THR A 79 -20.18 16.64 10.21
CA THR A 79 -20.07 15.25 10.63
C THR A 79 -20.62 14.38 9.52
N LYS A 80 -19.64 13.90 8.75
CA LYS A 80 -19.43 12.49 8.42
C LYS A 80 -20.70 11.73 8.03
N GLN A 81 -20.64 11.25 6.80
CA GLN A 81 -21.15 9.93 6.42
C GLN A 81 -22.66 9.75 6.28
N SER A 82 -23.46 10.81 6.29
CA SER A 82 -24.81 10.70 5.73
C SER A 82 -25.04 11.78 4.70
N ASN A 83 -25.55 11.37 3.55
CA ASN A 83 -26.33 12.20 2.63
C ASN A 83 -27.64 12.68 3.31
N SER A 84 -27.66 12.82 4.64
CA SER A 84 -28.81 13.29 5.39
C SER A 84 -28.96 14.78 5.15
N ASP A 85 -30.18 15.17 4.86
CA ASP A 85 -30.66 16.54 4.75
C ASP A 85 -30.97 17.16 6.12
N HIS A 86 -30.89 16.38 7.21
CA HIS A 86 -31.15 16.85 8.57
C HIS A 86 -30.33 16.14 9.65
N TRP A 87 -30.19 16.79 10.81
CA TRP A 87 -29.56 16.26 12.02
C TRP A 87 -30.40 16.53 13.25
N THR A 88 -30.53 15.53 14.11
CA THR A 88 -31.31 15.65 15.35
C THR A 88 -30.37 15.74 16.54
N TYR A 89 -30.51 16.82 17.31
CA TYR A 89 -29.80 17.02 18.56
C TYR A 89 -30.71 16.74 19.75
N SER A 90 -30.20 16.06 20.75
CA SER A 90 -30.82 15.86 22.06
C SER A 90 -30.12 16.76 23.09
N ILE A 91 -30.89 17.56 23.80
CA ILE A 91 -30.41 18.50 24.82
C ILE A 91 -31.09 18.15 26.14
N HIS A 92 -30.34 18.19 27.24
CA HIS A 92 -30.89 18.12 28.59
C HIS A 92 -30.08 18.99 29.55
N THR A 93 -30.69 19.36 30.67
CA THR A 93 -30.02 20.11 31.73
C THR A 93 -29.39 19.18 32.75
N LEU A 94 -28.18 19.53 33.15
CA LEU A 94 -27.41 18.94 34.22
C LEU A 94 -27.28 19.95 35.36
N GLY A 95 -27.39 19.46 36.58
CA GLY A 95 -27.12 20.23 37.77
C GLY A 95 -25.67 20.04 38.20
N HIS A 96 -24.96 21.14 38.43
CA HIS A 96 -23.67 21.13 39.12
C HIS A 96 -23.88 21.70 40.54
N ASN A 97 -23.51 20.92 41.56
CA ASN A 97 -23.72 21.27 42.98
C ASN A 97 -25.20 21.40 43.38
N CYS A 98 -26.06 20.63 42.70
CA CYS A 98 -27.51 20.62 42.89
C CYS A 98 -27.94 19.36 43.66
N ASP A 99 -27.54 19.25 44.93
CA ASP A 99 -27.81 18.08 45.76
C ASP A 99 -29.32 17.77 45.80
N GLY A 100 -29.69 16.52 45.51
CA GLY A 100 -31.08 16.07 45.49
C GLY A 100 -31.86 16.33 44.19
N TRP A 101 -31.23 16.92 43.16
CA TRP A 101 -31.88 17.18 41.86
C TRP A 101 -31.31 16.30 40.75
N ASN A 102 -32.18 15.56 40.06
CA ASN A 102 -31.82 14.77 38.89
C ASN A 102 -31.80 15.62 37.61
N SER A 103 -31.06 15.16 36.60
CA SER A 103 -31.00 15.76 35.26
C SER A 103 -32.39 15.80 34.60
N SER A 104 -32.64 16.79 33.72
CA SER A 104 -33.94 16.91 33.05
C SER A 104 -34.24 15.74 32.10
N THR A 105 -35.46 15.72 31.57
CA THR A 105 -35.75 14.95 30.36
C THR A 105 -34.98 15.51 29.17
N ASN A 106 -34.76 14.65 28.17
CA ASN A 106 -34.20 15.05 26.90
C ASN A 106 -35.26 15.77 26.08
N VAL A 107 -34.87 16.86 25.43
CA VAL A 107 -35.64 17.57 24.42
C VAL A 107 -34.84 17.56 23.12
N THR A 108 -35.52 17.39 22.00
CA THR A 108 -34.86 17.22 20.70
C THR A 108 -35.17 18.36 19.75
N ILE A 109 -34.19 18.76 18.96
CA ILE A 109 -34.36 19.69 17.83
C ILE A 109 -33.76 19.09 16.57
N THR A 110 -34.50 19.17 15.47
CA THR A 110 -34.03 18.73 14.15
C THR A 110 -33.58 19.94 13.35
N VAL A 111 -32.30 19.99 13.02
CA VAL A 111 -31.69 21.02 12.18
C VAL A 111 -31.68 20.51 10.74
N LYS A 112 -32.40 21.21 9.86
CA LYS A 112 -32.35 20.94 8.41
C LYS A 112 -31.17 21.66 7.76
N CYS A 113 -30.55 20.99 6.79
CA CYS A 113 -29.57 21.58 5.89
C CYS A 113 -30.16 22.82 5.20
N PRO A 114 -29.35 23.84 4.88
CA PRO A 114 -29.76 24.89 3.97
C PRO A 114 -30.12 24.28 2.61
N GLU A 115 -31.14 24.84 1.97
CA GLU A 115 -31.54 24.42 0.62
C GLU A 115 -30.44 24.71 -0.42
N GLY A 116 -30.53 24.06 -1.59
CA GLY A 116 -29.58 24.25 -2.69
C GLY A 116 -28.34 23.36 -2.65
N ARG A 117 -28.39 22.22 -1.94
CA ARG A 117 -27.30 21.22 -1.99
C ARG A 117 -27.35 20.45 -3.31
N ALA A 118 -26.21 20.33 -3.98
CA ALA A 118 -26.09 19.60 -5.25
C ALA A 118 -24.76 18.87 -5.32
N ASP A 119 -24.69 17.75 -6.04
CA ASP A 119 -23.42 17.07 -6.30
C ASP A 119 -22.66 17.82 -7.41
N LEU A 120 -21.58 18.51 -7.01
CA LEU A 120 -20.83 19.39 -7.91
C LEU A 120 -19.52 18.77 -8.41
N VAL A 121 -18.90 17.87 -7.65
CA VAL A 121 -17.57 17.33 -7.93
C VAL A 121 -17.52 15.81 -7.76
N LYS A 122 -16.63 15.17 -8.52
CA LYS A 122 -16.28 13.74 -8.41
C LYS A 122 -14.76 13.60 -8.25
N ASN A 123 -14.33 12.52 -7.62
CA ASN A 123 -12.91 12.16 -7.47
C ASN A 123 -12.08 13.33 -6.89
N PHE A 124 -12.57 13.94 -5.80
CA PHE A 124 -11.88 15.05 -5.15
C PHE A 124 -10.73 14.52 -4.29
N LYS A 125 -9.49 14.89 -4.62
CA LYS A 125 -8.28 14.47 -3.91
C LYS A 125 -7.37 15.67 -3.63
N CYS A 126 -6.71 15.70 -2.49
CA CYS A 126 -5.70 16.70 -2.16
C CYS A 126 -4.36 16.03 -1.87
N VAL A 127 -3.35 16.39 -2.66
CA VAL A 127 -1.97 15.96 -2.45
C VAL A 127 -1.32 16.92 -1.46
N LEU A 128 -0.75 16.39 -0.38
CA LEU A 128 -0.05 17.19 0.63
C LEU A 128 1.31 17.66 0.12
N GLU A 129 1.61 18.95 0.30
CA GLU A 129 2.89 19.55 -0.07
C GLU A 129 3.46 20.34 1.11
N PRO A 130 4.77 20.62 1.15
CA PRO A 130 5.39 21.35 2.26
C PRO A 130 4.77 22.74 2.52
N SER A 131 4.38 23.41 1.44
CA SER A 131 3.83 24.77 1.44
C SER A 131 2.30 24.82 1.43
N GLY A 132 1.62 23.67 1.50
CA GLY A 132 0.16 23.65 1.35
C GLY A 132 -0.41 22.30 0.95
N MET A 133 -1.49 22.33 0.18
CA MET A 133 -2.02 21.14 -0.47
C MET A 133 -2.56 21.47 -1.85
N ASN A 134 -2.39 20.52 -2.76
CA ASN A 134 -2.84 20.62 -4.13
C ASN A 134 -4.08 19.74 -4.33
N CYS A 135 -5.25 20.37 -4.37
CA CYS A 135 -6.52 19.69 -4.54
C CYS A 135 -6.92 19.62 -6.01
N SER A 136 -7.47 18.49 -6.44
CA SER A 136 -7.97 18.29 -7.81
C SER A 136 -9.27 17.50 -7.81
N TRP A 137 -10.13 17.78 -8.78
CA TRP A 137 -11.45 17.17 -8.92
C TRP A 137 -11.94 17.16 -10.35
N ILE A 138 -13.00 16.38 -10.61
CA ILE A 138 -13.71 16.35 -11.87
C ILE A 138 -15.06 17.04 -11.67
N PRO A 139 -15.39 18.13 -12.39
CA PRO A 139 -16.70 18.77 -12.28
C PRO A 139 -17.80 17.85 -12.82
N VAL A 140 -18.93 17.77 -12.12
CA VAL A 140 -20.11 17.00 -12.59
C VAL A 140 -20.73 17.68 -13.82
N HIS A 141 -20.78 19.01 -13.81
CA HIS A 141 -21.31 19.82 -14.90
C HIS A 141 -20.22 20.78 -15.41
N PRO A 142 -19.41 20.37 -16.40
CA PRO A 142 -18.28 21.17 -16.88
C PRO A 142 -18.67 22.54 -17.46
N SER A 143 -19.92 22.69 -17.92
CA SER A 143 -20.46 23.95 -18.44
C SER A 143 -20.73 25.00 -17.37
N HIS A 144 -20.72 24.63 -16.08
CA HIS A 144 -21.00 25.54 -14.99
C HIS A 144 -19.72 25.86 -14.23
N GLU A 145 -19.46 27.16 -14.06
CA GLU A 145 -18.34 27.62 -13.26
C GLU A 145 -18.52 27.18 -11.80
N LEU A 146 -17.43 26.66 -11.23
CA LEU A 146 -17.39 26.15 -9.86
C LEU A 146 -16.36 26.94 -9.07
N LYS A 147 -16.81 27.56 -7.99
CA LYS A 147 -15.95 28.29 -7.04
C LYS A 147 -15.64 27.40 -5.86
N LEU A 148 -14.36 27.16 -5.63
CA LEU A 148 -13.87 26.43 -4.47
C LEU A 148 -13.46 27.42 -3.38
N SER A 149 -13.98 27.21 -2.17
CA SER A 149 -13.61 27.99 -0.98
C SER A 149 -13.25 27.05 0.15
N HIS A 150 -12.35 27.49 1.02
CA HIS A 150 -11.88 26.70 2.15
C HIS A 150 -11.73 27.54 3.41
N ARG A 151 -11.75 26.87 4.56
CA ARG A 151 -11.39 27.46 5.84
C ARG A 151 -10.92 26.38 6.82
N VAL A 152 -10.29 26.82 7.90
CA VAL A 152 -10.07 25.95 9.06
C VAL A 152 -11.42 25.65 9.72
N CYS A 153 -11.66 24.37 10.00
CA CYS A 153 -12.88 23.91 10.64
C CYS A 153 -12.97 24.38 12.08
N GLY A 154 -14.19 24.79 12.46
CA GLY A 154 -14.50 25.27 13.80
C GLY A 154 -15.70 26.21 13.78
N SER A 155 -16.27 26.47 14.96
CA SER A 155 -17.47 27.30 15.12
C SER A 155 -17.18 28.70 15.67
N SER A 156 -15.94 29.01 16.04
CA SER A 156 -15.57 30.34 16.54
C SER A 156 -15.71 31.40 15.44
N GLU A 157 -16.07 32.62 15.82
CA GLU A 157 -16.30 33.71 14.87
C GLU A 157 -15.09 34.02 13.99
N LYS A 158 -13.88 33.98 14.57
CA LYS A 158 -12.63 34.18 13.83
C LYS A 158 -12.44 33.13 12.72
N LEU A 159 -12.79 31.87 13.00
CA LEU A 159 -12.70 30.78 12.01
C LEU A 159 -13.83 30.83 10.98
N ARG A 160 -15.03 31.29 11.36
CA ARG A 160 -16.16 31.45 10.43
C ARG A 160 -15.89 32.53 9.39
N LYS A 161 -15.25 33.62 9.80
CA LYS A 161 -14.87 34.74 8.93
C LYS A 161 -13.63 34.47 8.08
N SER A 162 -12.95 33.34 8.25
CA SER A 162 -11.68 33.04 7.55
C SER A 162 -11.87 32.22 6.26
N PHE A 163 -13.02 32.33 5.58
CA PHE A 163 -13.18 31.73 4.27
C PHE A 163 -12.23 32.39 3.27
N LYS A 164 -11.48 31.56 2.56
CA LYS A 164 -10.64 31.96 1.45
C LYS A 164 -11.09 31.22 0.21
N GLU A 165 -11.25 31.94 -0.89
CA GLU A 165 -11.34 31.30 -2.20
C GLU A 165 -10.02 30.59 -2.54
N CYS A 166 -10.07 29.75 -3.58
CA CYS A 166 -8.90 29.07 -4.09
C CYS A 166 -7.71 30.03 -4.32
N ASP A 167 -6.54 29.74 -3.75
CA ASP A 167 -5.38 30.64 -3.88
C ASP A 167 -4.82 30.62 -5.30
N ARG A 168 -4.69 29.44 -5.91
CA ARG A 168 -4.21 29.27 -7.29
C ARG A 168 -5.02 28.21 -8.05
N PRO A 169 -6.10 28.60 -8.73
CA PRO A 169 -6.90 27.67 -9.51
C PRO A 169 -6.19 27.30 -10.82
N TYR A 170 -6.38 26.05 -11.26
CA TYR A 170 -5.90 25.57 -12.56
C TYR A 170 -6.89 24.56 -13.17
N SER A 171 -6.77 24.33 -14.46
CA SER A 171 -7.53 23.30 -15.17
C SER A 171 -6.58 22.52 -16.09
N THR A 172 -6.66 21.20 -16.03
CA THR A 172 -5.81 20.28 -16.79
C THR A 172 -6.71 19.21 -17.42
N GLY A 173 -7.05 19.42 -18.69
CA GLY A 173 -7.98 18.56 -19.41
C GLY A 173 -9.36 18.53 -18.75
N MET A 174 -9.78 17.35 -18.29
CA MET A 174 -11.08 17.16 -17.62
C MET A 174 -11.06 17.43 -16.11
N ARG A 175 -9.89 17.70 -15.52
CA ARG A 175 -9.76 17.95 -14.08
C ARG A 175 -9.52 19.42 -13.81
N ASN A 176 -10.23 19.95 -12.82
CA ASN A 176 -9.91 21.24 -12.22
C ASN A 176 -9.10 21.01 -10.96
N GLY A 177 -8.32 22.00 -10.58
CA GLY A 177 -7.54 21.95 -9.36
C GLY A 177 -7.33 23.31 -8.75
N CYS A 178 -6.85 23.26 -7.52
CA CYS A 178 -6.60 24.40 -6.69
C CYS A 178 -5.44 24.12 -5.75
N TYR A 179 -4.45 25.02 -5.76
CA TYR A 179 -3.49 25.07 -4.69
C TYR A 179 -4.08 25.80 -3.48
N LEU A 180 -4.04 25.18 -2.32
CA LEU A 180 -4.45 25.75 -1.04
C LEU A 180 -3.21 26.00 -0.18
N ASN A 181 -2.96 27.26 0.18
CA ASN A 181 -1.86 27.66 1.03
C ASN A 181 -2.26 27.50 2.51
N VAL A 182 -2.15 26.26 3.01
CA VAL A 182 -2.55 25.90 4.38
C VAL A 182 -1.45 25.11 5.06
N THR A 183 -1.12 25.46 6.31
CA THR A 183 -0.16 24.70 7.12
C THR A 183 -0.71 23.32 7.48
N VAL A 184 -0.15 22.30 6.84
CA VAL A 184 -0.47 20.89 7.04
C VAL A 184 0.18 20.43 8.34
N GLY A 185 -0.59 20.37 9.44
CA GLY A 185 -0.05 19.91 10.72
C GLY A 185 -1.07 19.79 11.85
N GLU A 186 -2.03 20.71 11.95
CA GLU A 186 -2.89 20.78 13.15
C GLU A 186 -4.39 21.02 12.86
N ASN A 187 -4.74 21.48 11.66
CA ASN A 187 -6.08 22.00 11.38
C ASN A 187 -6.86 21.11 10.40
N ASN A 188 -8.02 20.62 10.84
CA ASN A 188 -9.02 20.07 9.92
C ASN A 188 -9.50 21.20 8.99
N ILE A 189 -9.39 21.01 7.68
CA ILE A 189 -9.84 21.99 6.67
C ILE A 189 -11.21 21.57 6.17
N CYS A 190 -12.11 22.54 6.03
CA CYS A 190 -13.40 22.33 5.40
C CYS A 190 -13.40 23.00 4.04
N ILE A 191 -13.81 22.24 3.04
CA ILE A 191 -13.83 22.68 1.65
C ILE A 191 -15.28 22.74 1.20
N VAL A 192 -15.65 23.83 0.53
CA VAL A 192 -16.98 24.06 -0.03
C VAL A 192 -16.80 24.38 -1.51
N ALA A 193 -17.57 23.69 -2.35
CA ALA A 193 -17.76 24.08 -3.74
C ALA A 193 -19.11 24.77 -3.89
N ASN A 194 -19.14 25.84 -4.68
CA ASN A 194 -20.33 26.61 -4.97
C ASN A 194 -20.45 26.84 -6.48
N SER A 195 -21.66 26.73 -7.01
CA SER A 195 -22.00 26.98 -8.41
C SER A 195 -23.44 27.51 -8.49
N LYS A 196 -23.88 27.88 -9.71
CA LYS A 196 -25.25 28.31 -9.96
C LYS A 196 -26.29 27.22 -9.68
N ILE A 197 -25.88 25.95 -9.78
CA ILE A 197 -26.73 24.77 -9.53
C ILE A 197 -26.97 24.57 -8.03
N GLY A 198 -26.05 25.05 -7.19
CA GLY A 198 -26.08 24.80 -5.76
C GLY A 198 -24.68 24.77 -5.16
N TRP A 199 -24.58 24.20 -3.97
CA TRP A 199 -23.33 24.09 -3.21
C TRP A 199 -23.14 22.67 -2.67
N SER A 200 -21.88 22.31 -2.42
CA SER A 200 -21.50 21.02 -1.84
C SER A 200 -20.37 21.17 -0.85
N ILE A 201 -20.50 20.52 0.29
CA ILE A 201 -19.40 20.32 1.24
C ILE A 201 -18.58 19.13 0.78
N ILE A 202 -17.26 19.29 0.76
CA ILE A 202 -16.34 18.28 0.24
C ILE A 202 -15.49 17.73 1.38
N GLU A 203 -15.50 16.40 1.52
CA GLU A 203 -14.52 15.68 2.32
C GLU A 203 -13.36 15.29 1.40
N PRO A 204 -12.17 15.88 1.57
CA PRO A 204 -11.06 15.60 0.67
C PRO A 204 -10.45 14.24 0.98
N LEU A 205 -10.22 13.43 -0.06
CA LEU A 205 -9.28 12.32 0.04
C LEU A 205 -7.86 12.89 0.11
N LEU A 206 -7.22 12.80 1.27
CA LEU A 206 -5.86 13.28 1.48
C LEU A 206 -4.85 12.23 1.02
N VAL A 207 -3.89 12.64 0.19
CA VAL A 207 -2.93 11.79 -0.50
C VAL A 207 -1.52 12.33 -0.26
N ILE A 208 -0.56 11.44 -0.06
CA ILE A 208 0.86 11.80 0.07
C ILE A 208 1.48 11.80 -1.34
N PRO A 209 2.41 12.73 -1.65
CA PRO A 209 3.12 12.69 -2.93
C PRO A 209 3.89 11.37 -3.10
N SER A 210 3.87 10.82 -4.31
CA SER A 210 4.66 9.64 -4.64
C SER A 210 6.15 9.92 -4.45
N SER A 211 6.87 9.01 -3.78
CA SER A 211 8.31 9.15 -3.60
C SER A 211 9.08 8.88 -4.89
N LYS A 212 10.19 9.58 -5.07
CA LYS A 212 11.13 9.33 -6.17
C LYS A 212 12.06 8.19 -5.77
N LEU A 213 12.13 7.17 -6.64
CA LEU A 213 13.03 6.03 -6.49
C LEU A 213 14.39 6.34 -7.16
N SER A 214 15.48 6.11 -6.43
CA SER A 214 16.85 6.12 -6.94
C SER A 214 17.40 4.70 -6.92
N ILE A 215 18.01 4.29 -8.03
CA ILE A 215 18.59 2.96 -8.21
C ILE A 215 20.10 3.14 -8.36
N ARG A 216 20.87 2.39 -7.57
CA ARG A 216 22.32 2.33 -7.68
C ARG A 216 22.77 0.88 -7.77
N GLU A 217 23.67 0.62 -8.70
CA GLU A 217 24.34 -0.66 -8.80
C GLU A 217 25.51 -0.70 -7.82
N ASP A 218 25.60 -1.79 -7.06
CA ASP A 218 26.71 -2.10 -6.15
C ASP A 218 27.09 -3.56 -6.36
N ASN A 219 28.09 -3.78 -7.22
CA ASN A 219 28.48 -5.11 -7.69
C ASN A 219 27.26 -5.82 -8.33
N HIS A 220 26.99 -7.06 -7.96
CA HIS A 220 25.85 -7.86 -8.45
C HIS A 220 24.52 -7.58 -7.72
N HIS A 221 24.32 -6.37 -7.21
CA HIS A 221 23.10 -5.99 -6.51
C HIS A 221 22.59 -4.60 -6.92
N LEU A 222 21.27 -4.46 -6.94
CA LEU A 222 20.61 -3.16 -7.03
C LEU A 222 20.24 -2.68 -5.63
N ASN A 223 20.72 -1.49 -5.29
CA ASN A 223 20.31 -0.73 -4.12
C ASN A 223 19.23 0.27 -4.52
N LEU A 224 18.00 -0.02 -4.12
CA LEU A 224 16.83 0.83 -4.28
C LEU A 224 16.73 1.75 -3.06
N THR A 225 16.64 3.05 -3.30
CA THR A 225 16.50 4.06 -2.23
C THR A 225 15.37 5.01 -2.56
N TRP A 226 14.43 5.18 -1.63
CA TRP A 226 13.32 6.12 -1.77
C TRP A 226 13.60 7.42 -1.00
N MET A 227 13.40 8.55 -1.67
CA MET A 227 13.41 9.84 -0.99
C MET A 227 12.12 10.01 -0.18
N PRO A 228 12.20 10.28 1.14
CA PRO A 228 11.02 10.46 1.95
C PRO A 228 10.22 11.68 1.50
N PRO A 229 8.88 11.63 1.59
CA PRO A 229 8.06 12.81 1.43
C PRO A 229 8.55 13.94 2.34
N GLU A 230 8.58 15.15 1.80
CA GLU A 230 8.96 16.35 2.57
C GLU A 230 7.93 16.67 3.67
N VAL A 231 6.69 16.20 3.48
CA VAL A 231 5.61 16.27 4.47
C VAL A 231 5.77 15.18 5.53
N GLY A 232 5.32 15.45 6.75
CA GLY A 232 5.34 14.45 7.82
C GLY A 232 6.75 14.00 8.20
N LYS A 233 7.64 14.95 8.49
CA LYS A 233 9.04 14.69 8.89
C LYS A 233 9.18 13.70 10.07
N TYR A 234 8.16 13.61 10.91
CA TYR A 234 8.10 12.71 12.07
C TYR A 234 7.40 11.37 11.77
N CYS A 235 6.95 11.16 10.53
CA CYS A 235 6.30 9.93 10.09
C CYS A 235 7.33 8.84 9.74
N SER A 236 7.06 7.61 10.18
CA SER A 236 7.82 6.44 9.76
C SER A 236 7.25 5.85 8.46
N TRP A 237 7.69 6.36 7.31
CA TRP A 237 7.18 5.94 6.01
C TRP A 237 7.57 4.50 5.65
N LYS A 238 6.61 3.76 5.08
CA LYS A 238 6.84 2.46 4.45
C LYS A 238 6.57 2.58 2.95
N TYR A 239 7.24 1.76 2.15
CA TYR A 239 7.15 1.79 0.70
C TYR A 239 6.74 0.43 0.20
N ASN A 240 5.65 0.40 -0.57
CA ASN A 240 5.26 -0.77 -1.33
C ASN A 240 5.74 -0.57 -2.76
N PHE A 241 6.63 -1.43 -3.22
CA PHE A 241 7.15 -1.36 -4.58
C PHE A 241 6.91 -2.66 -5.30
N CYS A 242 6.66 -2.56 -6.60
CA CYS A 242 6.49 -3.69 -7.48
C CYS A 242 7.51 -3.61 -8.60
N TYR A 243 8.02 -4.76 -9.01
CA TYR A 243 8.98 -4.84 -10.10
C TYR A 243 8.76 -6.06 -10.99
N THR A 244 9.16 -5.93 -12.25
CA THR A 244 9.26 -7.03 -13.21
C THR A 244 10.72 -7.22 -13.58
N GLN A 245 11.20 -8.47 -13.65
CA GLN A 245 12.53 -8.84 -14.13
C GLN A 245 12.40 -9.61 -15.44
N CYS A 246 13.13 -9.23 -16.50
CA CYS A 246 13.16 -9.95 -17.77
C CYS A 246 11.77 -10.18 -18.41
N ASN A 247 10.84 -9.23 -18.23
CA ASN A 247 9.41 -9.36 -18.61
C ASN A 247 8.66 -10.53 -17.94
N GLY A 248 9.17 -11.04 -16.82
CA GLY A 248 8.49 -11.99 -15.96
C GLY A 248 7.31 -11.37 -15.19
N PRO A 249 6.66 -12.17 -14.33
CA PRO A 249 5.55 -11.69 -13.51
C PRO A 249 5.99 -10.56 -12.57
N GLU A 250 5.07 -9.62 -12.33
CA GLU A 250 5.31 -8.54 -11.39
C GLU A 250 5.31 -9.08 -9.95
N GLN A 251 6.34 -8.70 -9.19
CA GLN A 251 6.49 -9.05 -7.78
C GLN A 251 6.43 -7.78 -6.95
N CYS A 252 5.64 -7.80 -5.86
CA CYS A 252 5.47 -6.65 -4.98
C CYS A 252 6.02 -6.95 -3.58
N LEU A 253 6.78 -6.00 -3.05
CA LEU A 253 7.48 -6.09 -1.79
C LEU A 253 7.27 -4.82 -0.95
N LEU A 254 7.32 -5.01 0.36
CA LEU A 254 7.30 -3.92 1.34
C LEU A 254 8.71 -3.65 1.82
N SER A 255 9.11 -2.37 1.82
CA SER A 255 10.36 -1.91 2.41
C SER A 255 10.17 -0.67 3.27
N SER A 256 11.21 -0.35 4.04
CA SER A 256 11.42 0.98 4.59
C SER A 256 12.07 1.86 3.50
N SER A 257 13.07 2.67 3.81
CA SER A 257 13.67 3.63 2.87
C SER A 257 14.67 3.03 1.87
N THR A 258 15.19 1.83 2.12
CA THR A 258 16.18 1.17 1.25
C THR A 258 15.87 -0.30 1.06
N HIS A 259 16.21 -0.86 -0.09
CA HIS A 259 16.10 -2.28 -0.37
C HIS A 259 17.25 -2.73 -1.26
N ARG A 260 17.90 -3.85 -0.91
CA ARG A 260 18.97 -4.47 -1.69
C ARG A 260 18.44 -5.75 -2.30
N MET A 261 18.57 -5.91 -3.61
CA MET A 261 18.17 -7.11 -4.32
C MET A 261 19.26 -7.58 -5.29
N PRO A 262 19.31 -8.89 -5.62
CA PRO A 262 20.21 -9.39 -6.65
C PRO A 262 19.96 -8.72 -8.00
N TYR A 263 21.04 -8.46 -8.75
CA TYR A 263 21.00 -7.86 -10.07
C TYR A 263 21.48 -8.83 -11.13
N ASP A 264 20.67 -9.05 -12.17
CA ASP A 264 21.07 -9.71 -13.40
C ASP A 264 21.28 -8.66 -14.50
N GLU A 265 22.53 -8.49 -14.93
CA GLU A 265 22.96 -7.54 -15.96
C GLU A 265 22.34 -7.79 -17.35
N ASN A 266 21.73 -8.97 -17.55
CA ASN A 266 21.06 -9.34 -18.79
C ASN A 266 19.56 -9.06 -18.76
N CYS A 267 19.02 -8.59 -17.63
CA CYS A 267 17.60 -8.32 -17.49
C CYS A 267 17.27 -6.82 -17.46
N LEU A 268 16.19 -6.46 -18.15
CA LEU A 268 15.48 -5.22 -17.92
C LEU A 268 14.61 -5.35 -16.68
N TYR A 269 14.77 -4.40 -15.76
CA TYR A 269 13.92 -4.22 -14.60
C TYR A 269 13.00 -3.01 -14.81
N LYS A 270 11.74 -3.15 -14.42
CA LYS A 270 10.79 -2.02 -14.34
C LYS A 270 10.23 -1.96 -12.93
N PHE A 271 10.34 -0.80 -12.29
CA PHE A 271 9.93 -0.57 -10.91
C PHE A 271 8.81 0.45 -10.86
N ARG A 272 7.84 0.26 -9.97
CA ARG A 272 6.91 1.31 -9.51
C ARG A 272 6.74 1.21 -8.01
N SER A 273 6.47 2.31 -7.35
CA SER A 273 6.35 2.33 -5.89
C SER A 273 5.30 3.31 -5.40
N ARG A 274 4.78 3.05 -4.21
CA ARG A 274 3.90 3.97 -3.48
C ARG A 274 4.29 4.03 -2.02
N VAL A 275 4.03 5.18 -1.41
CA VAL A 275 4.20 5.42 0.01
C VAL A 275 2.96 4.94 0.75
N LEU A 276 3.18 4.17 1.81
CA LEU A 276 2.15 3.70 2.72
C LEU A 276 2.28 4.42 4.05
N ASN A 277 1.14 4.51 4.73
CA ASN A 277 1.08 5.11 6.06
C ASN A 277 2.04 4.44 7.05
N GLY A 278 2.69 5.27 7.85
CA GLY A 278 3.49 4.86 9.00
C GLY A 278 2.66 4.71 10.27
N THR A 279 3.21 4.01 11.25
CA THR A 279 2.73 4.15 12.63
C THR A 279 2.89 5.61 13.06
N HIS A 280 1.84 6.19 13.65
CA HIS A 280 1.74 7.59 14.13
C HIS A 280 1.31 8.68 13.14
N CYS A 281 1.05 8.37 11.87
CA CYS A 281 0.57 9.38 10.91
C CYS A 281 -0.88 9.15 10.46
N PRO A 282 -1.60 10.21 10.07
CA PRO A 282 -2.96 10.10 9.57
C PRO A 282 -2.99 9.11 8.40
N GLY A 283 -4.03 8.27 8.34
CA GLY A 283 -4.19 7.20 7.35
C GLY A 283 -4.25 7.71 5.92
N MET A 284 -3.09 7.94 5.31
CA MET A 284 -2.94 8.40 3.93
C MET A 284 -1.96 7.50 3.19
N ASN A 285 -2.23 7.27 1.91
CA ASN A 285 -1.36 6.53 1.00
C ASN A 285 -1.08 7.41 -0.22
N SER A 286 0.04 7.18 -0.90
CA SER A 286 0.27 7.79 -2.21
C SER A 286 -0.38 6.98 -3.32
N ASP A 287 -0.62 7.65 -4.45
CA ASP A 287 -0.81 6.98 -5.74
C ASP A 287 0.49 6.22 -6.12
N TRP A 288 0.38 5.27 -7.05
CA TRP A 288 1.55 4.60 -7.62
C TRP A 288 2.40 5.58 -8.42
N SER A 289 3.72 5.51 -8.26
CA SER A 289 4.66 6.23 -9.10
C SER A 289 4.61 5.74 -10.55
N GLU A 290 5.11 6.57 -11.44
CA GLU A 290 5.46 6.13 -12.79
C GLU A 290 6.53 5.02 -12.76
N PHE A 291 6.62 4.28 -13.85
CA PHE A 291 7.59 3.21 -13.99
C PHE A 291 9.00 3.78 -14.18
N VAL A 292 9.94 3.31 -13.36
CA VAL A 292 11.38 3.55 -13.53
C VAL A 292 12.00 2.28 -14.10
N SER A 293 12.65 2.38 -15.25
CA SER A 293 13.31 1.25 -15.90
C SER A 293 14.82 1.27 -15.62
N TYR A 294 15.42 0.10 -15.42
CA TYR A 294 16.87 -0.06 -15.21
C TYR A 294 17.38 -1.32 -15.91
N GLY A 295 18.57 -1.22 -16.51
CA GLY A 295 19.17 -2.31 -17.29
C GLY A 295 18.58 -2.44 -18.69
N VAL A 296 18.96 -3.51 -19.39
CA VAL A 296 18.50 -3.84 -20.76
C VAL A 296 18.38 -5.35 -20.85
N ASN A 297 17.36 -5.85 -21.56
CA ASN A 297 17.30 -7.28 -21.88
C ASN A 297 18.41 -7.60 -22.89
N LYS A 298 19.47 -8.26 -22.43
CA LYS A 298 20.50 -8.81 -23.31
C LYS A 298 20.13 -10.26 -23.62
N PRO A 299 20.20 -10.69 -24.89
CA PRO A 299 20.10 -12.10 -25.19
C PRO A 299 21.23 -12.85 -24.47
N PRO A 300 21.00 -14.09 -24.00
CA PRO A 300 22.05 -14.88 -23.39
C PRO A 300 23.25 -14.96 -24.33
N ASP A 301 24.45 -14.72 -23.79
CA ASP A 301 25.68 -14.67 -24.57
C ASP A 301 25.94 -16.04 -25.22
N GLY A 302 25.52 -16.18 -26.47
CA GLY A 302 25.54 -17.44 -27.21
C GLY A 302 26.95 -17.91 -27.53
N THR A 303 27.97 -17.09 -27.27
CA THR A 303 29.39 -17.38 -27.55
C THR A 303 29.85 -18.67 -26.87
N LEU A 304 29.40 -18.89 -25.63
CA LEU A 304 29.77 -20.09 -24.86
C LEU A 304 29.05 -21.35 -25.38
N THR A 305 27.78 -21.22 -25.75
CA THR A 305 27.00 -22.29 -26.40
C THR A 305 27.59 -22.66 -27.76
N VAL A 306 27.99 -21.66 -28.55
CA VAL A 306 28.65 -21.85 -29.85
C VAL A 306 30.00 -22.53 -29.65
N ALA A 307 30.81 -22.12 -28.67
CA ALA A 307 32.09 -22.77 -28.37
C ALA A 307 31.91 -24.25 -27.99
N VAL A 308 30.93 -24.58 -27.15
CA VAL A 308 30.64 -25.96 -26.74
C VAL A 308 30.20 -26.84 -27.91
N ILE A 309 29.54 -26.29 -28.94
CA ILE A 309 29.11 -27.05 -30.11
C ILE A 309 30.22 -27.13 -31.16
N VAL A 310 30.90 -26.02 -31.45
CA VAL A 310 31.86 -25.91 -32.54
C VAL A 310 33.18 -26.61 -32.23
N ILE A 311 33.67 -26.52 -30.99
CA ILE A 311 34.96 -27.13 -30.60
C ILE A 311 34.94 -28.67 -30.77
N PRO A 312 33.92 -29.42 -30.29
CA PRO A 312 33.85 -30.86 -30.52
C PRO A 312 33.74 -31.24 -31.99
N ILE A 313 32.99 -30.48 -32.80
CA ILE A 313 32.86 -30.74 -34.24
C ILE A 313 34.21 -30.60 -34.93
N ILE A 314 34.95 -29.52 -34.65
CA ILE A 314 36.30 -29.31 -35.20
C ILE A 314 37.23 -30.46 -34.77
N LEU A 315 37.21 -30.86 -33.50
CA LEU A 315 38.02 -31.97 -33.01
C LEU A 315 37.66 -33.29 -33.70
N CYS A 316 36.37 -33.60 -33.88
CA CYS A 316 35.93 -34.79 -34.61
C CYS A 316 36.41 -34.78 -36.06
N VAL A 317 36.29 -33.64 -36.76
CA VAL A 317 36.79 -33.49 -38.14
C VAL A 317 38.31 -33.67 -38.19
N CYS A 318 39.06 -33.08 -37.26
CA CYS A 318 40.50 -33.24 -37.16
C CYS A 318 40.90 -34.71 -36.93
N VAL A 319 40.20 -35.45 -36.07
CA VAL A 319 40.44 -36.88 -35.84
C VAL A 319 40.13 -37.68 -37.10
N ILE A 320 39.00 -37.45 -37.76
CA ILE A 320 38.62 -38.15 -38.99
C ILE A 320 39.65 -37.88 -40.11
N LEU A 321 40.06 -36.63 -40.30
CA LEU A 321 41.09 -36.24 -41.27
C LEU A 321 42.44 -36.86 -40.92
N SER A 322 42.81 -36.90 -39.64
CA SER A 322 44.03 -37.57 -39.19
C SER A 322 43.98 -39.06 -39.53
N CYS A 323 42.90 -39.75 -39.18
CA CYS A 323 42.69 -41.16 -39.53
C CYS A 323 42.72 -41.40 -41.05
N TYR A 324 42.12 -40.50 -41.84
CA TYR A 324 42.16 -40.57 -43.30
C TYR A 324 43.58 -40.39 -43.84
N CYS A 325 44.32 -39.38 -43.35
CA CYS A 325 45.71 -39.13 -43.71
C CYS A 325 46.61 -40.32 -43.33
N PHE A 326 46.44 -40.89 -42.13
CA PHE A 326 47.15 -42.10 -41.70
C PHE A 326 46.84 -43.31 -42.58
N ARG A 327 45.57 -43.50 -42.98
CA ARG A 327 45.20 -44.58 -43.91
C ARG A 327 45.72 -44.37 -45.32
N ARG A 328 45.72 -43.12 -45.82
CA ARG A 328 46.15 -42.81 -47.18
C ARG A 328 47.68 -42.85 -47.34
N HIS A 329 48.40 -42.49 -46.29
CA HIS A 329 49.87 -42.52 -46.26
C HIS A 329 50.40 -43.65 -45.39
N SER A 330 49.61 -44.70 -45.16
CA SER A 330 50.02 -45.87 -44.36
C SER A 330 51.31 -46.46 -44.89
N ASP A 331 51.48 -46.46 -46.21
CA ASP A 331 52.63 -47.06 -46.89
C ASP A 331 53.94 -46.27 -46.66
N ILE A 332 53.83 -45.00 -46.27
CA ILE A 332 54.95 -44.10 -45.98
C ILE A 332 55.21 -44.00 -44.47
N ILE A 333 54.15 -43.99 -43.66
CA ILE A 333 54.21 -43.79 -42.20
C ILE A 333 54.42 -45.13 -41.46
N CYS A 334 53.90 -46.22 -42.00
CA CYS A 334 54.14 -47.59 -41.55
C CYS A 334 54.73 -48.39 -42.72
N PRO A 335 56.06 -48.38 -42.93
CA PRO A 335 56.66 -49.26 -43.93
C PRO A 335 56.22 -50.69 -43.64
N ASN A 336 55.78 -51.43 -44.66
CA ASN A 336 55.32 -52.81 -44.55
C ASN A 336 56.29 -53.60 -43.65
N THR A 337 55.90 -53.84 -42.41
CA THR A 337 56.58 -54.79 -41.56
C THR A 337 56.41 -56.14 -42.23
N PRO A 338 57.50 -56.85 -42.58
CA PRO A 338 57.38 -58.17 -43.17
C PRO A 338 56.59 -59.05 -42.20
N ASP A 339 55.72 -59.88 -42.78
CA ASP A 339 54.78 -60.75 -42.10
C ASP A 339 55.42 -61.41 -40.85
N PRO A 340 54.90 -61.19 -39.62
CA PRO A 340 55.48 -61.73 -38.40
C PRO A 340 55.55 -63.26 -38.42
N SER A 341 54.75 -63.92 -39.27
CA SER A 341 54.83 -65.37 -39.48
C SER A 341 56.14 -65.83 -40.14
N ALA A 342 56.82 -64.98 -40.92
CA ALA A 342 58.12 -65.30 -41.53
C ALA A 342 59.26 -65.25 -40.50
N ILE A 343 59.22 -64.27 -39.58
CA ILE A 343 60.22 -64.11 -38.51
C ILE A 343 60.03 -65.21 -37.44
N PHE A 344 58.79 -65.55 -37.09
CA PHE A 344 58.51 -66.63 -36.15
C PHE A 344 58.79 -68.03 -36.72
N LYS A 345 58.63 -68.26 -38.04
CA LYS A 345 59.00 -69.55 -38.66
C LYS A 345 60.50 -69.82 -38.63
N GLU A 346 61.34 -68.80 -38.83
CA GLU A 346 62.79 -68.94 -38.77
C GLU A 346 63.30 -69.21 -37.35
N MET A 347 62.71 -68.57 -36.33
CA MET A 347 63.14 -68.78 -34.93
C MET A 347 62.65 -70.11 -34.33
N VAL A 348 61.51 -70.66 -34.79
CA VAL A 348 60.95 -71.91 -34.23
C VAL A 348 61.47 -73.18 -34.92
N MET A 349 61.89 -73.11 -36.19
CA MET A 349 62.38 -74.29 -36.93
C MET A 349 63.89 -74.55 -36.79
N ASN A 350 64.70 -73.56 -36.41
CA ASN A 350 66.17 -73.72 -36.28
C ASN A 350 66.68 -73.90 -34.83
N GLY A 351 65.79 -73.93 -33.84
CA GLY A 351 66.16 -73.97 -32.41
C GLY A 351 66.14 -75.34 -31.73
N ASN A 352 65.97 -76.46 -32.44
CA ASN A 352 65.71 -77.76 -31.81
C ASN A 352 66.74 -78.85 -32.12
N LYS A 353 67.98 -78.64 -31.67
CA LYS A 353 68.98 -79.65 -31.21
C LYS A 353 69.91 -78.84 -30.28
N GLU A 354 69.95 -78.94 -28.96
CA GLU A 354 69.94 -80.10 -28.08
C GLU A 354 69.55 -79.70 -26.63
N HIS A 355 68.77 -80.58 -25.99
CA HIS A 355 68.76 -80.95 -24.57
C HIS A 355 68.54 -79.94 -23.41
N LYS A 356 67.29 -79.98 -22.91
CA LYS A 356 66.82 -80.35 -21.55
C LYS A 356 67.15 -79.49 -20.30
N THR A 357 66.07 -79.30 -19.53
CA THR A 357 65.92 -78.95 -18.09
C THR A 357 66.29 -77.51 -17.71
N THR A 358 65.40 -76.66 -17.21
CA THR A 358 64.58 -76.82 -15.98
C THR A 358 63.38 -75.86 -16.01
N ALA A 359 62.28 -76.24 -15.35
CA ALA A 359 60.97 -75.59 -15.32
C ALA A 359 60.91 -74.31 -14.46
N GLU A 360 60.13 -73.31 -14.88
CA GLU A 360 59.57 -72.27 -14.01
C GLU A 360 58.24 -71.72 -14.57
N SER A 361 57.39 -71.24 -13.68
CA SER A 361 55.92 -71.33 -13.63
C SER A 361 55.06 -70.63 -14.69
N LEU A 362 53.96 -71.30 -15.08
CA LEU A 362 52.77 -70.75 -15.74
C LEU A 362 51.79 -70.16 -14.72
N TYR A 363 51.26 -68.96 -14.97
CA TYR A 363 50.10 -68.38 -14.26
C TYR A 363 48.82 -68.65 -15.05
N THR A 364 47.82 -69.23 -14.39
CA THR A 364 46.45 -69.48 -14.87
C THR A 364 45.47 -68.46 -14.26
N PRO A 365 44.68 -67.72 -15.05
CA PRO A 365 43.66 -66.82 -14.52
C PRO A 365 42.35 -67.56 -14.15
N VAL A 366 41.78 -67.14 -13.02
CA VAL A 366 40.59 -67.66 -12.32
C VAL A 366 39.29 -67.20 -13.01
N PRO A 367 38.26 -68.05 -13.21
CA PRO A 367 36.94 -67.65 -13.69
C PRO A 367 36.07 -67.05 -12.57
N GLU A 368 35.50 -65.86 -12.78
CA GLU A 368 34.52 -65.25 -11.87
C GLU A 368 33.10 -65.85 -12.04
N VAL A 369 32.43 -66.00 -10.90
CA VAL A 369 31.15 -66.67 -10.70
C VAL A 369 30.01 -65.66 -10.87
N VAL A 370 29.08 -65.97 -11.77
CA VAL A 370 27.86 -65.20 -12.01
C VAL A 370 26.79 -65.62 -11.00
N GLU A 371 26.44 -64.76 -10.05
CA GLU A 371 25.29 -64.99 -9.16
C GLU A 371 23.98 -64.44 -9.77
N PRO A 372 22.88 -65.22 -9.75
CA PRO A 372 21.62 -64.86 -10.39
C PRO A 372 20.82 -63.83 -9.57
N CYS A 373 20.48 -62.71 -10.21
CA CYS A 373 19.64 -61.65 -9.66
C CYS A 373 18.17 -62.11 -9.51
N LYS A 374 17.66 -62.11 -8.26
CA LYS A 374 16.29 -62.50 -7.91
C LYS A 374 15.44 -61.24 -7.71
N ILE A 375 14.62 -60.91 -8.72
CA ILE A 375 13.73 -59.76 -8.72
C ILE A 375 12.58 -60.00 -7.74
N THR A 376 12.40 -59.11 -6.76
CA THR A 376 11.25 -59.12 -5.85
C THR A 376 10.41 -57.86 -6.11
N LEU A 377 9.19 -58.06 -6.61
CA LEU A 377 8.17 -57.03 -6.80
C LEU A 377 7.66 -56.56 -5.43
N VAL A 378 7.76 -55.26 -5.14
CA VAL A 378 7.10 -54.63 -3.98
C VAL A 378 6.03 -53.67 -4.49
N SER A 379 4.79 -53.97 -4.12
CA SER A 379 3.58 -53.21 -4.41
C SER A 379 3.58 -51.85 -3.70
N ALA A 380 3.02 -50.85 -4.37
CA ALA A 380 2.73 -49.55 -3.81
C ALA A 380 1.78 -49.65 -2.61
N THR A 381 2.17 -49.03 -1.49
CA THR A 381 1.26 -48.54 -0.47
C THR A 381 1.67 -47.14 -0.09
N SER A 382 0.78 -46.21 -0.44
CA SER A 382 0.71 -44.83 0.01
C SER A 382 0.66 -44.74 1.54
N ALA A 383 1.59 -44.00 2.13
CA ALA A 383 1.44 -43.44 3.46
C ALA A 383 1.73 -41.93 3.40
N LEU A 384 0.63 -41.19 3.45
CA LEU A 384 0.53 -39.77 3.72
C LEU A 384 1.14 -39.49 5.10
N GLN A 385 2.17 -38.65 5.20
CA GLN A 385 2.49 -37.97 6.45
C GLN A 385 2.84 -36.51 6.15
N GLN A 386 1.80 -35.69 6.27
CA GLN A 386 1.91 -34.28 6.64
C GLN A 386 2.27 -34.23 8.13
N ASN A 387 3.32 -33.49 8.48
CA ASN A 387 3.54 -33.06 9.86
C ASN A 387 2.99 -31.65 10.04
N PHE A 388 2.33 -31.48 11.18
CA PHE A 388 1.71 -30.28 11.72
C PHE A 388 2.70 -29.15 12.00
#